data_AF-A0A7C1SFB7-F1
#
_entry.id   AF-A0A7C1SFB7-F1
#
_cell.length_a   1.000
_cell.length_b   1.000
_cell.length_c   1.000
_cell.angle_alpha   90.00
_cell.angle_beta   90.00
_cell.angle_gamma   90.00
#
_symmetry.space_group_name_H-M   'P 1'
#
loop_
_entity.id
_entity.type
_entity.pdbx_description
1 polymer ?
#
loop_
_entity_poly.entity_id
_entity_poly.type
_entity_poly.pdbx_seq_one_letter_code
_entity_poly.pdbx_strand_id
1 'polypeptide(L)'
;MKSSLKIKESYIFEGGKKKAAVIPIKSYESLLRKIEDLEDALDALKAKKEAKEFFGYSDVRKELRAKVLEQGNSLSKTEIRNLPQIRIQPQGGTDTAGKSRSK
;
A
#
# COMPACT_ATOMS: atom_id res chain seq x y z
N MET A 1 10.14 -5.29 -11.57
CA MET A 1 10.35 -6.62 -12.18
C MET A 1 8.99 -7.22 -12.52
N LYS A 2 8.71 -7.55 -13.79
CA LYS A 2 7.48 -8.28 -14.18
C LYS A 2 7.72 -9.77 -13.95
N SER A 3 7.42 -10.26 -12.75
CA SER A 3 7.29 -11.71 -12.55
C SER A 3 5.96 -12.14 -13.18
N SER A 4 6.02 -12.82 -14.32
CA SER A 4 4.84 -13.47 -14.89
C SER A 4 4.43 -14.62 -13.98
N LEU A 5 3.22 -14.55 -13.43
CA LEU A 5 2.66 -15.63 -12.63
C LEU A 5 2.48 -16.84 -13.54
N LYS A 6 3.26 -17.90 -13.32
CA LYS A 6 3.15 -19.16 -14.06
C LYS A 6 2.26 -20.11 -13.27
N ILE A 7 1.01 -20.25 -13.69
CA ILE A 7 0.09 -21.24 -13.16
C ILE A 7 0.25 -22.51 -14.00
N LYS A 8 0.30 -23.67 -13.32
CA LYS A 8 0.23 -24.98 -13.98
C LYS A 8 -1.14 -25.56 -13.70
N GLU A 9 -2.10 -25.24 -14.56
CA GLU A 9 -3.45 -25.78 -14.49
C GLU A 9 -3.61 -27.09 -15.26
N SER A 10 -4.49 -27.94 -14.75
CA SER A 10 -5.08 -29.07 -15.48
C SER A 10 -6.59 -28.88 -15.53
N TYR A 11 -7.30 -29.62 -16.38
CA TYR A 11 -8.73 -29.43 -16.59
C TYR A 11 -9.51 -30.72 -16.43
N ILE A 12 -10.70 -30.62 -15.82
CA ILE A 12 -11.71 -31.67 -15.82
C ILE A 12 -12.66 -31.40 -17.00
N PHE A 13 -12.93 -32.44 -17.79
CA PHE A 13 -13.79 -32.35 -18.97
C PHE A 13 -15.08 -33.13 -18.77
N GLU A 14 -16.18 -32.59 -19.27
CA GLU A 14 -17.49 -33.25 -19.33
C GLU A 14 -18.07 -33.04 -20.73
N GLY A 15 -18.37 -34.12 -21.45
CA GLY A 15 -18.86 -34.05 -22.84
C GLY A 15 -17.89 -33.31 -23.78
N GLY A 16 -16.58 -33.43 -23.57
CA GLY A 16 -15.54 -32.76 -24.35
C GLY A 16 -15.36 -31.26 -24.03
N LYS A 17 -16.11 -30.70 -23.08
CA LYS A 17 -15.97 -29.31 -22.64
C LYS A 17 -15.24 -29.23 -21.30
N LYS A 18 -14.30 -28.30 -21.16
CA LYS A 18 -13.64 -27.99 -19.88
C LYS A 18 -14.69 -27.45 -18.89
N LYS A 19 -14.86 -28.12 -17.77
CA LYS A 19 -15.81 -27.74 -16.70
C LYS A 19 -15.14 -27.14 -15.48
N ALA A 20 -13.94 -27.60 -15.15
CA ALA A 20 -13.20 -27.09 -14.01
C ALA A 20 -11.71 -27.03 -14.33
N ALA A 21 -11.01 -26.10 -13.70
CA ALA A 21 -9.56 -26.05 -13.66
C ALA A 21 -9.10 -26.56 -12.29
N VAL A 22 -8.14 -27.47 -12.29
CA VAL A 22 -7.46 -27.96 -11.09
C VAL A 22 -6.09 -27.34 -11.06
N ILE A 23 -5.81 -26.59 -10.01
CA ILE A 23 -4.55 -25.89 -9.78
C ILE A 23 -3.92 -26.35 -8.47
N PRO A 24 -2.58 -26.45 -8.38
CA PRO A 24 -1.90 -26.69 -7.13
C PRO A 24 -2.20 -25.58 -6.12
N ILE A 25 -2.40 -25.94 -4.84
CA ILE A 25 -2.73 -24.97 -3.79
C ILE A 25 -1.71 -23.83 -3.70
N LYS A 26 -0.42 -24.13 -3.87
CA LYS A 26 0.65 -23.12 -3.89
C LYS A 26 0.50 -22.12 -5.04
N SER A 27 0.04 -22.57 -6.20
CA SER A 27 -0.22 -21.70 -7.35
C SER A 27 -1.45 -20.83 -7.11
N TYR A 28 -2.46 -21.37 -6.44
CA TYR A 28 -3.64 -20.61 -6.02
C TYR A 28 -3.28 -19.52 -5.01
N GLU A 29 -2.52 -19.83 -3.97
CA GLU A 29 -2.04 -18.85 -2.99
C GLU A 29 -1.19 -17.75 -3.64
N SER A 30 -0.33 -18.12 -4.59
CA SER A 30 0.48 -17.16 -5.35
C SER A 30 -0.38 -16.25 -6.22
N LEU A 31 -1.47 -16.78 -6.79
CA LEU A 31 -2.45 -15.99 -7.54
C LEU A 31 -3.16 -15.00 -6.62
N LEU A 32 -3.63 -15.44 -5.45
CA LEU A 32 -4.31 -14.57 -4.49
C LEU A 32 -3.42 -13.41 -4.04
N ARG A 33 -2.17 -13.68 -3.64
CA ARG A 33 -1.21 -12.63 -3.28
C ARG A 33 -0.97 -11.66 -4.43
N LYS A 34 -0.97 -12.16 -5.67
CA LYS A 34 -0.75 -11.29 -6.82
C LYS A 34 -1.94 -10.37 -7.09
N ILE A 35 -3.15 -10.83 -6.80
CA ILE A 35 -4.36 -10.00 -6.87
C ILE A 35 -4.29 -8.91 -5.80
N GLU A 36 -3.95 -9.27 -4.56
CA GLU A 36 -3.78 -8.33 -3.45
C GLU A 36 -2.75 -7.23 -3.79
N ASP A 37 -1.56 -7.61 -4.30
CA ASP A 37 -0.55 -6.65 -4.77
C ASP A 37 -1.11 -5.63 -5.79
N LEU A 38 -2.02 -6.09 -6.67
CA LEU A 38 -2.60 -5.25 -7.73
C LEU A 38 -3.70 -4.34 -7.17
N GLU A 39 -4.48 -4.82 -6.21
CA GLU A 39 -5.48 -4.04 -5.49
C GLU A 39 -4.81 -2.92 -4.67
N ASP A 40 -3.76 -3.24 -3.91
CA ASP A 40 -2.94 -2.27 -3.18
C ASP A 40 -2.34 -1.21 -4.12
N ALA A 41 -1.81 -1.65 -5.27
CA ALA A 41 -1.27 -0.73 -6.27
C ALA A 41 -2.36 0.18 -6.86
N LEU A 42 -3.55 -0.36 -7.11
CA LEU A 42 -4.69 0.40 -7.60
C LEU A 42 -5.14 1.43 -6.57
N ASP A 43 -5.21 1.06 -5.30
CA ASP A 43 -5.60 1.96 -4.22
C ASP A 43 -4.56 3.04 -3.98
N ALA A 44 -3.27 2.75 -4.10
CA ALA A 44 -2.23 3.76 -4.10
C ALA A 44 -2.37 4.75 -5.27
N LEU A 45 -2.73 4.27 -6.46
CA LEU A 45 -3.00 5.13 -7.62
C LEU A 45 -4.25 6.00 -7.43
N LYS A 46 -5.33 5.44 -6.87
CA LYS A 46 -6.54 6.20 -6.51
C LYS A 46 -6.20 7.26 -5.47
N ALA A 47 -5.52 6.90 -4.39
CA ALA A 47 -5.11 7.82 -3.33
C ALA A 47 -4.27 8.96 -3.90
N LYS A 48 -3.34 8.68 -4.83
CA LYS A 48 -2.56 9.73 -5.52
C LYS A 48 -3.46 10.65 -6.35
N LYS A 49 -4.47 10.11 -7.04
CA LYS A 49 -5.40 10.90 -7.86
C LYS A 49 -6.35 11.75 -7.02
N GLU A 50 -6.79 11.22 -5.88
CA GLU A 50 -7.77 11.84 -4.98
C GLU A 50 -7.12 12.74 -3.93
N ALA A 51 -5.81 12.65 -3.73
CA ALA A 51 -5.05 13.53 -2.86
C ALA A 51 -5.20 14.99 -3.32
N LYS A 52 -6.10 15.72 -2.66
CA LYS A 52 -6.29 17.16 -2.85
C LYS A 52 -5.24 17.97 -2.11
N GLU A 53 -4.83 17.49 -0.94
CA GLU A 53 -3.89 18.16 -0.03
C GLU A 53 -3.00 17.13 0.67
N PHE A 54 -1.79 17.56 1.04
CA PHE A 54 -0.85 16.75 1.81
C PHE A 54 -0.86 17.19 3.27
N PHE A 55 -1.20 16.28 4.17
CA PHE A 55 -1.17 16.54 5.61
C PHE A 55 0.18 16.15 6.20
N GLY A 56 0.80 17.09 6.92
CA GLY A 56 2.01 16.81 7.69
C GLY A 56 1.71 15.80 8.80
N TYR A 57 2.68 14.92 9.08
CA TYR A 57 2.56 13.90 10.14
C TYR A 57 2.20 14.50 11.51
N SER A 58 2.71 15.70 11.82
CA SER A 58 2.38 16.41 13.06
C SER A 58 0.90 16.76 13.18
N ASP A 59 0.25 17.06 12.06
CA ASP A 59 -1.14 17.53 12.02
C ASP A 59 -2.09 16.34 12.10
N VAL A 60 -1.78 15.26 11.35
CA VAL A 60 -2.48 13.97 11.48
C VAL A 60 -2.42 13.46 12.92
N ARG A 61 -1.26 13.56 13.59
CA ARG A 61 -1.09 13.11 14.98
C ARG A 61 -1.90 13.96 15.97
N LYS A 62 -2.04 15.27 15.75
CA LYS A 62 -2.88 16.13 16.59
C LYS A 62 -4.36 15.80 16.42
N GLU A 63 -4.81 15.61 15.18
CA GLU A 63 -6.20 15.26 14.88
C GLU A 63 -6.58 13.88 15.42
N LEU A 64 -5.71 12.88 15.27
CA LEU A 64 -5.94 11.54 15.78
C LEU A 64 -6.03 11.55 17.32
N ARG A 65 -5.20 12.35 18.00
CA ARG A 65 -5.30 12.54 19.46
C ARG A 65 -6.62 13.17 19.86
N ALA A 66 -7.07 14.20 19.13
CA ALA A 66 -8.35 14.85 19.39
C ALA A 66 -9.52 13.86 19.24
N LYS A 67 -9.55 13.07 18.16
CA LYS A 67 -10.59 12.06 17.92
C LYS A 67 -10.60 10.94 18.97
N VAL A 68 -9.42 10.49 19.41
CA VAL A 68 -9.28 9.47 20.48
C VAL A 68 -9.78 10.03 21.82
N LEU A 69 -9.48 11.29 22.12
CA LEU A 69 -9.99 12.00 23.31
C LEU A 69 -11.51 12.19 23.26
N GLU A 70 -12.08 12.50 22.10
CA GLU A 70 -13.54 12.64 21.89
C GLU A 70 -14.29 11.30 21.99
N GLN A 71 -13.67 10.19 21.59
CA GLN A 71 -14.26 8.85 21.64
C GLN A 71 -14.17 8.18 23.03
N GLY A 72 -13.66 8.87 24.05
CA GLY A 72 -13.64 8.38 25.43
C GLY A 72 -12.66 7.22 25.69
N ASN A 73 -11.93 6.75 24.68
CA ASN A 73 -10.88 5.75 24.84
C ASN A 73 -9.54 6.46 25.04
N SER A 74 -9.09 6.58 26.30
CA SER A 74 -7.78 7.14 26.59
C SER A 74 -6.67 6.17 26.15
N LEU A 75 -6.12 6.34 24.94
CA LEU A 75 -4.83 5.73 24.60
C LEU A 75 -3.76 6.33 25.51
N SER A 76 -3.06 5.47 26.24
CA SER A 76 -1.98 5.87 27.14
C SER A 76 -0.83 6.53 26.35
N LYS A 77 -0.09 7.45 26.99
CA LYS A 77 1.10 8.11 26.40
C LYS A 77 2.11 7.10 25.79
N THR A 78 2.14 5.89 26.32
CA THR A 78 2.97 4.76 25.91
C THR A 78 2.52 4.15 24.58
N GLU A 79 1.22 3.95 24.36
CA GLU A 79 0.69 3.36 23.13
C GLU A 79 0.87 4.30 21.93
N ILE A 80 0.72 5.60 22.14
CA ILE A 80 0.95 6.64 21.11
C ILE A 80 2.44 6.74 20.73
N ARG A 81 3.36 6.33 21.61
CA ARG A 81 4.81 6.31 21.34
C ARG A 81 5.23 5.07 20.55
N ASN A 82 4.46 4.00 20.64
CA ASN A 82 4.73 2.70 20.01
C ASN A 82 3.97 2.49 18.69
N LEU A 83 3.22 3.48 18.20
CA LEU A 83 2.67 3.42 16.84
C LEU A 83 3.82 3.25 15.83
N PRO A 84 3.68 2.32 14.86
CA PRO A 84 4.75 2.04 13.91
C PRO A 84 5.11 3.31 13.14
N GLN A 85 6.36 3.76 13.30
CA GLN A 85 6.87 4.88 12.53
C GLN A 85 7.08 4.42 11.09
N ILE A 86 6.13 4.74 10.21
CA ILE A 86 6.34 4.60 8.77
C ILE A 86 7.40 5.62 8.38
N ARG A 87 8.65 5.17 8.26
CA ARG A 87 9.79 6.00 7.87
C ARG A 87 9.70 6.25 6.37
N ILE A 88 8.95 7.28 5.98
CA ILE A 88 8.92 7.74 4.58
C ILE A 88 10.29 8.37 4.31
N GLN A 89 11.16 7.65 3.60
CA GLN A 89 12.39 8.26 3.06
C GLN A 89 11.96 9.24 1.96
N PRO A 90 12.27 10.53 2.06
CA PRO A 90 12.08 11.45 0.94
C PRO A 90 13.05 11.01 -0.16
N GLN A 91 12.52 10.46 -1.26
CA GLN A 91 13.29 10.27 -2.48
C GLN A 91 13.66 11.66 -3.00
N GLY A 92 14.95 11.98 -2.97
CA GLY A 92 15.48 13.31 -3.21
C GLY A 92 15.26 13.81 -4.64
N GLY A 93 14.88 15.08 -4.74
CA GLY A 93 15.16 15.94 -5.89
C GLY A 93 16.11 17.03 -5.42
N THR A 94 17.39 16.94 -5.79
CA THR A 94 18.34 18.05 -5.62
C THR A 94 18.19 18.97 -6.81
N ASP A 95 17.36 20.00 -6.68
CA ASP A 95 17.44 21.16 -7.57
C ASP A 95 18.66 21.97 -7.16
N THR A 96 19.75 21.82 -7.91
CA THR A 96 20.94 22.69 -7.79
C THR A 96 20.57 24.09 -8.28
N ALA A 97 20.11 24.94 -7.38
CA ALA A 97 19.87 26.36 -7.65
C ALA A 97 21.18 27.16 -7.64
N GLY A 98 21.51 27.72 -8.80
CA GLY A 98 22.16 29.02 -9.04
C GLY A 98 23.19 29.53 -8.04
N LYS A 99 24.47 29.33 -8.36
CA LYS A 99 25.58 30.07 -7.76
C LYS A 99 25.71 31.44 -8.43
N SER A 100 24.96 32.42 -7.94
CA SER A 100 25.17 33.84 -8.27
C SER A 100 26.41 34.34 -7.51
N ARG A 101 27.51 34.57 -8.23
CA ARG A 101 28.67 35.31 -7.72
C ARG A 101 28.49 36.79 -8.06
N SER A 102 28.38 37.62 -7.02
CA SER A 102 28.53 39.07 -7.11
C SER A 102 29.52 39.54 -6.04
N LYS A 103 30.45 40.39 -6.51
CA LYS A 103 31.53 41.13 -5.84
C LYS A 103 32.81 40.36 -5.54
#